data_AF-A0A3C1NFV0-F1
#
_entry.id   AF-A0A3C1NFV0-F1
#
_cell.length_a   1.000
_cell.length_b   1.000
_cell.length_c   1.000
_cell.angle_alpha   90.00
_cell.angle_beta   90.00
_cell.angle_gamma   90.00
#
_symmetry.space_group_name_H-M   'P 1'
#
loop_
_entity.id
_entity.type
_entity.pdbx_description
1 polymer ?
#
loop_
_entity_poly.entity_id
_entity_poly.type
_entity_poly.pdbx_seq_one_letter_code
_entity_poly.pdbx_strand_id
1 'polypeptide(L)'
;MPEVDLGATPLRALNATLHRLTPDTNERHWIVDRPAGRHAIAAGLDAPITVEINGPVGYYCAGMNKLATVLIHGSAGTGVAENIMSGTVVVEGNASQS
;
A
#
# COMPACT_ATOMS: atom_id res chain seq x y z
N MET A 1 2.74 14.07 7.30
CA MET A 1 2.69 12.62 7.08
C MET A 1 1.32 12.16 7.54
N PRO A 2 0.36 11.94 6.62
CA PRO A 2 -0.96 11.46 7.00
C PRO A 2 -0.88 10.02 7.52
N GLU A 3 -1.64 9.73 8.56
CA GLU A 3 -1.77 8.41 9.17
C GLU A 3 -3.20 7.93 9.00
N VAL A 4 -3.37 6.72 8.47
CA VAL A 4 -4.69 6.13 8.21
C VAL A 4 -4.81 4.83 8.96
N ASP A 5 -5.75 4.80 9.89
CA ASP A 5 -6.14 3.60 10.59
C ASP A 5 -7.18 2.81 9.78
N LEU A 6 -6.84 1.59 9.32
CA LEU A 6 -7.78 0.70 8.63
C LEU A 6 -8.78 -0.03 9.54
N GLY A 7 -8.60 0.00 10.86
CA GLY A 7 -9.60 -0.45 11.82
C GLY A 7 -10.83 0.46 11.90
N ALA A 8 -10.67 1.76 11.61
CA ALA A 8 -11.76 2.74 11.56
C ALA A 8 -12.09 3.21 10.13
N THR A 9 -11.09 3.27 9.25
CA THR A 9 -11.24 3.75 7.88
C THR A 9 -11.54 2.59 6.91
N PRO A 10 -12.61 2.65 6.10
CA PRO A 10 -12.85 1.66 5.07
C PRO A 10 -11.71 1.62 4.05
N LEU A 11 -11.22 0.42 3.70
CA LEU A 11 -10.15 0.21 2.72
C LEU A 11 -10.36 0.99 1.41
N ARG A 12 -11.60 1.00 0.90
CA ARG A 12 -11.96 1.72 -0.33
C ARG A 12 -11.73 3.23 -0.20
N ALA A 13 -11.95 3.80 0.98
CA ALA A 13 -11.72 5.22 1.24
C ALA A 13 -10.22 5.55 1.27
N LEU A 14 -9.38 4.67 1.84
CA LEU A 14 -7.93 4.79 1.77
C LEU A 14 -7.45 4.80 0.31
N ASN A 15 -7.79 3.75 -0.47
CA ASN A 15 -7.33 3.66 -1.86
C ASN A 15 -7.83 4.83 -2.71
N ALA A 16 -9.11 5.21 -2.57
CA ALA A 16 -9.64 6.38 -3.27
C ALA A 16 -8.92 7.68 -2.90
N THR A 17 -8.42 7.81 -1.66
CA THR A 17 -7.63 8.96 -1.25
C THR A 17 -6.26 8.94 -1.91
N LEU A 18 -5.57 7.80 -1.87
CA LEU A 18 -4.26 7.64 -2.51
C LEU A 18 -4.32 7.85 -4.04
N HIS A 19 -5.41 7.42 -4.69
CA HIS A 19 -5.64 7.61 -6.14
C HIS A 19 -5.88 9.07 -6.55
N ARG A 20 -6.32 9.93 -5.62
CA ARG A 20 -6.52 11.35 -5.90
C ARG A 20 -5.23 12.16 -5.81
N LEU A 21 -4.15 11.57 -5.32
CA LEU A 21 -2.87 12.25 -5.20
C LEU A 21 -2.28 12.49 -6.58
N THR A 22 -1.80 13.71 -6.80
CA THR A 22 -1.12 14.12 -8.02
C THR A 22 0.39 13.98 -7.86
N PRO A 23 1.17 13.92 -8.96
CA PRO A 23 2.62 13.80 -8.89
C PRO A 23 3.34 14.93 -8.13
N ASP A 24 2.74 16.11 -8.06
CA ASP A 24 3.24 17.31 -7.37
C ASP A 24 2.74 17.43 -5.92
N THR A 25 2.07 16.41 -5.38
CA THR A 25 1.56 16.43 -4.00
C THR A 25 2.65 16.68 -2.95
N ASN A 26 2.26 17.37 -1.87
CA ASN A 26 3.06 17.53 -0.66
C ASN A 26 2.85 16.38 0.34
N GLU A 27 1.80 15.57 0.16
CA GLU A 27 1.51 14.39 0.98
C GLU A 27 2.32 13.19 0.48
N ARG A 28 3.65 13.30 0.58
CA ARG A 28 4.60 12.34 0.00
C ARG A 28 4.86 11.11 0.85
N HIS A 29 4.44 11.10 2.10
CA HIS A 29 4.66 9.98 3.00
C HIS A 29 3.39 9.70 3.82
N TRP A 30 2.91 8.46 3.73
CA TRP A 30 1.70 7.96 4.37
C TRP A 30 2.01 6.77 5.27
N ILE A 31 1.36 6.74 6.44
CA ILE A 31 1.37 5.59 7.34
C ILE A 31 -0.01 4.93 7.31
N VAL A 32 -0.04 3.61 7.19
CA VAL A 32 -1.25 2.79 7.22
C VAL A 32 -1.15 1.81 8.38
N ASP A 33 -2.01 2.00 9.38
CA ASP A 33 -2.03 1.19 10.60
C ASP A 33 -3.18 0.18 10.64
N ARG A 34 -2.96 -0.87 11.44
CA ARG A 34 -3.91 -1.96 11.68
C ARG A 34 -4.48 -2.56 10.38
N PRO A 35 -3.61 -2.94 9.41
CA PRO A 35 -4.04 -3.52 8.14
C PRO A 35 -4.81 -4.82 8.31
N ALA A 36 -4.54 -5.57 9.38
CA ALA A 36 -5.26 -6.79 9.79
C ALA A 36 -5.43 -7.80 8.64
N GLY A 37 -4.41 -7.97 7.79
CA GLY A 37 -4.45 -8.90 6.67
C GLY A 37 -5.42 -8.52 5.55
N ARG A 38 -5.92 -7.27 5.51
CA ARG A 38 -6.82 -6.82 4.44
C ARG A 38 -6.13 -6.89 3.08
N HIS A 39 -6.91 -7.26 2.08
CA HIS A 39 -6.48 -7.38 0.68
C HIS A 39 -6.40 -6.01 0.01
N ALA A 40 -5.64 -5.92 -1.07
CA ALA A 40 -5.60 -4.78 -2.00
C ALA A 40 -5.33 -3.42 -1.33
N ILE A 41 -4.60 -3.40 -0.21
CA ILE A 41 -4.12 -2.15 0.39
C ILE A 41 -3.15 -1.49 -0.58
N ALA A 42 -3.30 -0.18 -0.78
CA ALA A 42 -2.41 0.62 -1.61
C ALA A 42 -2.29 0.09 -3.05
N ALA A 43 -3.34 -0.51 -3.60
CA ALA A 43 -3.36 -0.95 -4.99
C ALA A 43 -3.61 0.23 -5.94
N GLY A 44 -2.95 0.25 -7.11
CA GLY A 44 -3.15 1.23 -8.17
C GLY A 44 -2.53 2.61 -7.92
N LEU A 45 -1.41 2.67 -7.20
CA LEU A 45 -0.74 3.96 -6.91
C LEU A 45 -0.12 4.57 -8.16
N ASP A 46 -0.45 5.83 -8.42
CA ASP A 46 0.01 6.62 -9.58
C ASP A 46 0.59 7.97 -9.16
N ALA A 47 1.18 8.03 -7.97
CA ALA A 47 1.87 9.20 -7.43
C ALA A 47 3.22 8.78 -6.82
N PRO A 48 4.26 9.63 -6.89
CA PRO A 48 5.59 9.34 -6.37
C PRO A 48 5.64 9.58 -4.85
N ILE A 49 4.92 8.74 -4.11
CA ILE A 49 4.77 8.80 -2.65
C ILE A 49 5.35 7.55 -2.00
N THR A 50 5.63 7.64 -0.71
CA THR A 50 5.94 6.50 0.16
C THR A 50 4.70 6.13 0.97
N VAL A 51 4.36 4.84 1.01
CA VAL A 51 3.30 4.28 1.86
C VAL A 51 3.92 3.21 2.76
N GLU A 52 4.04 3.53 4.05
CA GLU A 52 4.42 2.58 5.10
C GLU A 52 3.18 1.88 5.64
N ILE A 53 3.23 0.56 5.74
CA ILE A 53 2.11 -0.27 6.23
C ILE A 53 2.59 -1.05 7.45
N ASN A 54 2.01 -0.73 8.60
CA ASN A 54 2.39 -1.29 9.90
C ASN A 54 1.59 -2.57 10.18
N GLY A 55 2.10 -3.70 9.69
CA GLY A 55 1.58 -5.03 9.98
C GLY A 55 1.33 -5.90 8.74
N PRO A 56 0.77 -7.10 8.92
CA PRO A 56 0.57 -8.04 7.84
C PRO A 56 -0.55 -7.60 6.89
N VAL A 57 -0.34 -7.84 5.59
CA VAL A 57 -1.26 -7.49 4.50
C VAL A 57 -1.72 -8.75 3.75
N GLY A 58 -2.92 -8.69 3.19
CA GLY A 58 -3.50 -9.78 2.43
C GLY A 58 -3.12 -9.76 0.95
N TYR A 59 -3.91 -10.46 0.13
CA TYR A 59 -3.71 -10.55 -1.32
C TYR A 59 -3.65 -9.21 -2.04
N TYR A 60 -2.86 -9.12 -3.09
CA TYR A 60 -2.83 -7.98 -4.02
C TYR A 60 -2.44 -6.63 -3.40
N CYS A 61 -1.79 -6.64 -2.23
CA CYS A 61 -1.24 -5.41 -1.66
C CYS A 61 -0.24 -4.78 -2.63
N ALA A 62 -0.33 -3.46 -2.83
CA ALA A 62 0.50 -2.71 -3.77
C ALA A 62 0.42 -3.17 -5.24
N GLY A 63 -0.61 -3.92 -5.63
CA GLY A 63 -0.81 -4.32 -7.04
C GLY A 63 -1.02 -3.10 -7.94
N MET A 64 -0.59 -3.18 -9.20
CA MET A 64 -0.67 -2.08 -10.19
C MET A 64 0.04 -0.79 -9.75
N ASN A 65 1.06 -0.89 -8.89
CA ASN A 65 1.88 0.26 -8.50
C ASN A 65 2.64 0.81 -9.71
N LYS A 66 2.60 2.13 -9.91
CA LYS A 66 3.28 2.80 -11.02
C LYS A 66 4.46 3.65 -10.59
N LEU A 67 4.37 4.37 -9.47
CA LEU A 67 5.37 5.39 -9.11
C LEU A 67 5.78 5.34 -7.63
N ALA A 68 5.03 4.66 -6.78
CA ALA A 68 5.19 4.74 -5.33
C ALA A 68 6.23 3.77 -4.79
N THR A 69 6.71 4.07 -3.59
CA THR A 69 7.43 3.15 -2.73
C THR A 69 6.48 2.65 -1.65
N VAL A 70 6.24 1.34 -1.57
CA VAL A 70 5.43 0.72 -0.52
C VAL A 70 6.32 -0.10 0.40
N LEU A 71 6.28 0.19 1.70
CA LEU A 71 7.03 -0.51 2.73
C LEU A 71 6.05 -1.29 3.60
N ILE A 72 6.19 -2.61 3.67
CA ILE A 72 5.32 -3.48 4.45
C ILE A 72 6.11 -4.04 5.63
N HIS A 73 5.79 -3.53 6.83
CA HIS A 73 6.33 -4.00 8.10
C HIS A 73 5.58 -5.25 8.58
N GLY A 74 5.64 -6.31 7.77
CA GLY A 74 4.92 -7.55 7.99
C GLY A 74 5.01 -8.51 6.80
N SER A 75 4.27 -9.62 6.87
CA SER A 75 4.13 -10.56 5.75
C SER A 75 3.06 -10.09 4.77
N ALA A 76 3.20 -10.46 3.50
CA ALA A 76 2.26 -10.17 2.44
C ALA A 76 1.68 -11.45 1.82
N GLY A 77 0.37 -11.45 1.56
CA GLY A 77 -0.32 -12.54 0.87
C GLY A 77 -0.03 -12.59 -0.64
N THR A 78 -0.60 -13.61 -1.28
CA THR A 78 -0.50 -13.86 -2.72
C THR A 78 -0.78 -12.63 -3.59
N GLY A 79 0.05 -12.43 -4.62
CA GLY A 79 -0.13 -11.35 -5.58
C GLY A 79 0.33 -9.98 -5.07
N VAL A 80 1.15 -9.91 -4.02
CA VAL A 80 1.82 -8.66 -3.63
C VAL A 80 2.54 -8.06 -4.84
N ALA A 81 2.33 -6.76 -5.06
CA ALA A 81 2.85 -6.03 -6.21
C ALA A 81 2.50 -6.62 -7.59
N GLU A 82 1.40 -7.41 -7.70
CA GLU A 82 0.98 -7.96 -8.99
C GLU A 82 0.82 -6.84 -10.01
N ASN A 83 1.38 -7.06 -11.21
CA ASN A 83 1.29 -6.12 -12.33
C ASN A 83 1.86 -4.73 -11.96
N ILE A 84 2.94 -4.68 -11.16
CA ILE A 84 3.71 -3.46 -10.91
C ILE A 84 4.31 -2.95 -12.22
N MET A 85 4.10 -1.67 -12.51
CA MET A 85 4.66 -1.03 -13.71
C MET A 85 6.01 -0.37 -13.42
N SER A 86 6.15 0.25 -12.24
CA SER A 86 7.41 0.81 -11.74
C SER A 86 7.29 1.10 -10.24
N GLY A 87 8.31 1.71 -9.64
CA GLY A 87 8.37 1.99 -8.20
C GLY A 87 9.03 0.86 -7.42
N THR A 88 8.70 0.74 -6.13
CA THR A 88 9.33 -0.25 -5.25
C THR A 88 8.34 -0.77 -4.23
N VAL A 89 8.35 -2.07 -3.99
CA VAL A 89 7.60 -2.68 -2.88
C VAL A 89 8.58 -3.50 -2.07
N VAL A 90 8.71 -3.18 -0.77
CA VAL A 90 9.57 -3.89 0.17
C VAL A 90 8.69 -4.59 1.19
N VAL A 91 8.89 -5.90 1.35
CA VAL A 91 8.23 -6.72 2.36
C VAL A 91 9.30 -7.14 3.35
N GLU A 92 9.18 -6.73 4.61
CA GLU A 92 10.12 -7.12 5.67
C GLU A 92 9.90 -8.55 6.16
N GLY A 93 8.65 -9.04 6.08
CA GLY A 93 8.28 -10.42 6.38
C GLY A 93 8.32 -11.33 5.16
N ASN A 94 7.46 -12.34 5.15
CA ASN A 94 7.37 -13.30 4.04
C ASN A 94 6.40 -12.79 2.97
N ALA A 95 6.77 -12.96 1.69
CA ALA A 95 5.83 -12.85 0.57
C ALA A 95 5.36 -14.26 0.17
N SER A 96 4.07 -14.56 0.38
CA SER A 96 3.51 -15.88 0.09
C SER A 96 2.99 -16.00 -1.35
N GLN A 97 2.99 -17.22 -1.88
CA GLN A 97 2.36 -17.59 -3.14
C GLN A 97 1.81 -19.03 -3.07
N SER A 98 0.99 -19.37 -2.08
CA SER A 98 0.18 -20.62 -2.03
C SER A 98 -0.62 -20.72 -0.74
#